data_AF-A0A847IGF8-F1
#
_entry.id   AF-A0A847IGF8-F1
#
_cell.length_a   1.000
_cell.length_b   1.000
_cell.length_c   1.000
_cell.angle_alpha   90.00
_cell.angle_beta   90.00
_cell.angle_gamma   90.00
#
_symmetry.space_group_name_H-M   'P 1'
#
loop_
_entity.id
_entity.type
_entity.pdbx_description
1 polymer ?
#
loop_
_entity_poly.entity_id
_entity_poly.type
_entity_poly.pdbx_seq_one_letter_code
_entity_poly.pdbx_strand_id
1 'polypeptide(L)'
;IHPVASKIEIRKEGKIGRVYYPAPYLTNDNLEYFQDAYEIGYEKVIDTYAAATQHVDQGLSLTLFFKDTASTRDVNKAQIYAWRKGIKTLYYIRLRQMALEGTEVEGCVSCML
;
A
#
# COMPACT_ATOMS: atom_id res chain seq x y z
N ILE A 1 5.91 -7.37 4.30
CA ILE A 1 4.89 -7.48 5.36
C ILE A 1 4.12 -6.17 5.55
N HIS A 2 3.84 -5.47 4.46
CA HIS A 2 3.13 -4.19 4.50
C HIS A 2 1.62 -4.41 4.30
N PRO A 3 0.78 -3.41 4.65
CA PRO A 3 -0.67 -3.50 4.48
C PRO A 3 -1.10 -3.62 3.01
N VAL A 4 -2.36 -4.00 2.78
CA VAL A 4 -2.92 -4.06 1.42
C VAL A 4 -2.91 -2.67 0.77
N ALA A 5 -2.58 -2.58 -0.52
CA ALA A 5 -2.62 -1.32 -1.25
C ALA A 5 -4.05 -0.87 -1.59
N SER A 6 -4.99 -1.82 -1.62
CA SER A 6 -6.43 -1.59 -1.76
C SER A 6 -7.19 -2.83 -1.24
N LYS A 7 -8.47 -2.66 -0.87
CA LYS A 7 -9.34 -3.78 -0.46
C LYS A 7 -9.58 -4.75 -1.62
N ILE A 8 -9.82 -4.20 -2.81
CA ILE A 8 -9.90 -4.92 -4.08
C ILE A 8 -8.80 -4.38 -4.98
N GLU A 9 -7.84 -5.22 -5.37
CA GLU A 9 -6.78 -4.85 -6.29
C GLU A 9 -7.31 -4.90 -7.72
N ILE A 10 -7.08 -3.83 -8.48
CA ILE A 10 -7.45 -3.76 -9.90
C ILE A 10 -6.18 -3.96 -10.73
N ARG A 11 -6.13 -5.03 -11.50
CA ARG A 11 -5.01 -5.34 -12.40
C ARG A 11 -5.43 -5.14 -13.83
N LYS A 12 -4.55 -4.54 -14.65
CA LYS A 12 -4.73 -4.46 -16.09
C LYS A 12 -4.10 -5.71 -16.72
N GLU A 13 -4.92 -6.64 -17.20
CA GLU A 13 -4.44 -7.90 -17.78
C GLU A 13 -4.84 -8.03 -19.25
N GLY A 14 -3.85 -7.89 -20.13
CA GLY A 14 -3.90 -8.23 -21.55
C GLY A 14 -5.23 -7.97 -22.25
N LYS A 15 -5.80 -9.01 -22.87
CA LYS A 15 -7.06 -8.96 -23.63
C LYS A 15 -8.31 -8.89 -22.76
N ILE A 16 -8.20 -9.27 -21.47
CA ILE A 16 -9.31 -9.27 -20.50
C ILE A 16 -9.61 -7.83 -20.04
N GLY A 17 -8.64 -6.92 -20.20
CA GLY A 17 -8.77 -5.53 -19.80
C GLY A 17 -8.46 -5.39 -18.32
N ARG A 18 -9.37 -5.81 -17.45
CA ARG A 18 -9.22 -5.68 -15.99
C ARG A 18 -9.63 -6.92 -15.22
N VAL A 19 -8.87 -7.20 -14.17
CA VAL A 19 -9.13 -8.26 -13.20
C VAL A 19 -9.22 -7.66 -11.80
N TYR A 20 -10.19 -8.11 -11.02
CA TYR A 20 -10.44 -7.63 -9.66
C TYR A 20 -10.08 -8.71 -8.66
N TYR A 21 -9.17 -8.40 -7.75
CA TYR A 21 -8.62 -9.36 -6.80
C TYR A 21 -8.88 -8.90 -5.36
N PRO A 22 -9.89 -9.47 -4.66
CA PRO A 22 -10.17 -9.12 -3.28
C PRO A 22 -9.05 -9.57 -2.36
N ALA A 23 -8.77 -8.77 -1.32
CA ALA A 23 -7.83 -9.16 -0.29
C ALA A 23 -8.25 -10.48 0.37
N PRO A 24 -7.30 -11.39 0.70
CA PRO A 24 -7.62 -12.64 1.37
C PRO A 24 -8.40 -12.41 2.67
N TYR A 25 -9.43 -13.23 2.90
CA TYR A 25 -10.31 -13.18 4.08
C TYR A 25 -11.15 -11.89 4.23
N LEU A 26 -11.20 -11.03 3.20
CA LEU A 26 -12.09 -9.89 3.18
C LEU A 26 -13.55 -10.35 3.10
N THR A 27 -14.36 -9.86 4.02
CA THR A 27 -15.81 -10.06 4.06
C THR A 27 -16.50 -8.73 4.30
N ASN A 28 -17.81 -8.66 4.06
CA ASN A 28 -18.57 -7.43 4.32
C ASN A 28 -18.58 -7.04 5.80
N ASP A 29 -18.44 -8.02 6.70
CA ASP A 29 -18.49 -7.82 8.14
C ASP A 29 -17.15 -7.38 8.75
N ASN A 30 -16.06 -7.42 7.97
CA ASN A 30 -14.70 -7.14 8.47
C ASN A 30 -13.95 -6.06 7.67
N LEU A 31 -14.67 -5.28 6.85
CA LEU A 31 -14.13 -4.24 5.97
C LEU A 31 -13.24 -3.20 6.70
N GLU A 32 -13.49 -2.98 7.98
CA GLU A 32 -12.77 -2.02 8.83
C GLU A 32 -11.29 -2.39 9.08
N TYR A 33 -10.96 -3.69 9.06
CA TYR A 33 -9.59 -4.17 9.27
C TYR A 33 -8.69 -4.02 8.04
N PHE A 34 -9.28 -3.80 6.87
CA PHE A 34 -8.58 -3.69 5.59
C PHE A 34 -8.41 -2.22 5.17
N GLN A 35 -7.94 -1.38 6.08
CA GLN A 35 -7.48 -0.04 5.73
C GLN A 35 -6.30 -0.14 4.77
N ASP A 36 -6.33 0.66 3.70
CA ASP A 36 -5.26 0.60 2.72
C ASP A 36 -3.97 1.26 3.25
N ALA A 37 -2.85 0.92 2.61
CA ALA A 37 -1.53 1.41 3.01
C ALA A 37 -1.39 2.95 2.94
N TYR A 38 -2.22 3.64 2.15
CA TYR A 38 -2.21 5.10 2.04
C TYR A 38 -2.93 5.76 3.23
N GLU A 39 -3.94 5.10 3.80
CA GLU A 39 -4.66 5.56 4.99
C GLU A 39 -3.95 5.17 6.30
N ILE A 40 -3.25 4.03 6.33
CA ILE A 40 -2.49 3.58 7.52
C ILE A 40 -1.33 4.54 7.85
N GLY A 41 -0.69 5.10 6.82
CA GLY A 41 0.41 6.05 6.96
C GLY A 41 1.79 5.41 7.19
N TYR A 42 2.85 6.15 6.84
CA TYR A 42 4.21 5.63 6.79
C TYR A 42 4.76 5.21 8.17
N GLU A 43 4.34 5.87 9.25
CA GLU A 43 4.87 5.63 10.60
C GLU A 43 4.59 4.19 11.06
N LYS A 44 3.33 3.76 10.98
CA LYS A 44 2.92 2.40 11.38
C LYS A 44 3.59 1.32 10.53
N VAL A 45 3.77 1.58 9.23
CA VAL A 45 4.46 0.66 8.32
C VAL A 45 5.93 0.54 8.70
N ILE A 46 6.62 1.66 8.93
CA ILE A 46 8.03 1.68 9.37
C ILE A 46 8.18 0.96 10.71
N ASP A 47 7.29 1.21 11.67
CA ASP A 47 7.34 0.59 13.00
C ASP A 47 7.21 -0.94 12.93
N THR A 48 6.32 -1.43 12.07
CA THR A 48 6.14 -2.86 11.82
C THR A 48 7.41 -3.47 11.23
N TYR A 49 8.01 -2.81 10.25
CA TYR A 49 9.26 -3.28 9.64
C TYR A 49 10.44 -3.18 10.60
N ALA A 50 10.50 -2.16 11.47
CA ALA A 50 11.54 -2.01 12.48
C ALA A 50 11.50 -3.16 13.49
N ALA A 51 10.30 -3.56 13.94
CA ALA A 51 10.13 -4.74 14.79
C ALA A 51 10.64 -6.02 14.10
N ALA A 52 10.31 -6.22 12.82
CA ALA A 52 10.80 -7.38 12.07
C ALA A 52 12.32 -7.35 11.80
N THR A 53 12.89 -6.16 11.59
CA THR A 53 14.30 -5.97 11.22
C THR A 53 15.27 -6.48 12.28
N GLN A 54 14.85 -6.52 13.56
CA GLN A 54 15.64 -7.10 14.66
C GLN A 54 15.92 -8.60 14.47
N HIS A 55 15.10 -9.29 13.68
CA HIS A 55 15.13 -10.75 13.50
C HIS A 55 15.49 -11.18 12.08
N VAL A 56 15.66 -10.23 11.15
CA VAL A 56 16.04 -10.50 9.76
C VAL A 56 17.50 -10.08 9.59
N ASP A 57 18.37 -11.05 9.30
CA ASP A 57 19.81 -10.86 9.11
C ASP A 57 20.13 -9.97 7.89
N GLN A 58 19.39 -10.14 6.79
CA GLN A 58 19.53 -9.36 5.56
C GLN A 58 18.67 -8.10 5.57
N GLY A 59 17.70 -7.94 4.66
CA GLY A 59 16.86 -6.76 4.53
C GLY A 59 15.45 -7.11 4.08
N LEU A 60 14.55 -6.13 4.16
CA LEU A 60 13.14 -6.26 3.80
C LEU A 60 12.77 -5.16 2.80
N SER A 61 12.07 -5.52 1.72
CA SER A 61 11.56 -4.52 0.77
C SER A 61 10.46 -3.67 1.41
N LEU A 62 10.84 -2.46 1.83
CA LEU A 62 9.97 -1.48 2.45
C LEU A 62 9.55 -0.40 1.44
N THR A 63 8.27 -0.43 1.07
CA THR A 63 7.63 0.62 0.26
C THR A 63 6.85 1.55 1.19
N LEU A 64 7.01 2.87 1.01
CA LEU A 64 6.22 3.88 1.68
C LEU A 64 5.13 4.40 0.76
N PHE A 65 3.90 4.52 1.28
CA PHE A 65 2.72 4.91 0.52
C PHE A 65 2.28 6.31 0.96
N PHE A 66 2.12 7.21 0.00
CA PHE A 66 1.76 8.60 0.23
C PHE A 66 0.57 8.99 -0.62
N LYS A 67 -0.28 9.87 -0.10
CA LYS A 67 -1.29 10.56 -0.90
C LYS A 67 -0.60 11.51 -1.89
N ASP A 68 -1.27 11.83 -2.98
CA ASP A 68 -0.83 12.78 -4.00
C ASP A 68 -0.57 14.19 -3.45
N THR A 69 -1.18 14.53 -2.32
CA THR A 69 -0.96 15.79 -1.60
C THR A 69 0.33 15.85 -0.78
N ALA A 70 1.12 14.77 -0.73
CA ALA A 70 2.34 14.74 0.09
C ALA A 70 3.44 15.63 -0.50
N SER A 71 4.07 16.44 0.35
CA SER A 71 5.22 17.25 -0.06
C SER A 71 6.52 16.43 -0.05
N THR A 72 7.54 16.91 -0.75
CA THR A 72 8.90 16.35 -0.67
C THR A 72 9.46 16.38 0.76
N ARG A 73 9.03 17.34 1.58
CA ARG A 73 9.40 17.42 3.00
C ARG A 73 8.76 16.30 3.82
N ASP A 74 7.55 15.89 3.51
CA ASP A 74 6.88 14.78 4.20
C ASP A 74 7.58 13.45 3.88
N VAL A 75 7.95 13.26 2.62
CA VAL A 75 8.78 12.12 2.20
C VAL A 75 10.11 12.09 2.94
N ASN A 76 10.80 13.24 3.03
CA ASN A 76 12.08 13.33 3.73
C ASN A 76 11.96 13.04 5.23
N LYS A 77 10.90 13.54 5.89
CA LYS A 77 10.61 13.20 7.30
C LYS A 77 10.43 11.69 7.49
N ALA A 78 9.71 11.02 6.60
CA ALA A 78 9.52 9.58 6.68
C ALA A 78 10.83 8.80 6.50
N GLN A 79 11.71 9.24 5.59
CA GLN A 79 13.04 8.65 5.41
C GLN A 79 13.91 8.82 6.67
N ILE A 80 13.92 10.02 7.26
CA ILE A 80 14.63 10.28 8.52
C ILE A 80 14.07 9.43 9.66
N TYR A 81 12.74 9.29 9.73
CA TYR A 81 12.08 8.44 10.71
C TYR A 81 12.48 6.97 10.54
N ALA A 82 12.47 6.44 9.31
CA ALA A 82 12.94 5.08 9.00
C ALA A 82 14.39 4.86 9.44
N TRP A 83 15.28 5.81 9.11
CA TRP A 83 16.69 5.77 9.53
C TRP A 83 16.83 5.73 11.05
N ARG A 84 16.12 6.61 11.78
CA ARG A 84 16.12 6.63 13.25
C ARG A 84 15.60 5.35 13.89
N LYS A 85 14.70 4.63 13.21
CA LYS A 85 14.11 3.37 13.68
C LYS A 85 14.93 2.14 13.29
N GLY A 86 16.10 2.31 12.66
CA GLY A 86 17.01 1.22 12.32
C GLY A 86 16.62 0.42 11.08
N ILE A 87 15.78 0.99 10.20
CA ILE A 87 15.47 0.37 8.91
C ILE A 87 16.74 0.30 8.05
N LYS A 88 17.00 -0.89 7.49
CA LYS A 88 18.20 -1.16 6.68
C LYS A 88 18.13 -0.57 5.28
N THR A 89 16.96 -0.67 4.62
CA THR A 89 16.76 -0.20 3.24
C THR A 89 15.34 0.31 3.02
N LEU A 90 15.19 1.24 2.07
CA LEU A 90 13.92 1.65 1.50
C LEU A 90 13.89 1.23 0.03
N TYR A 91 12.75 0.72 -0.44
CA TYR A 91 12.59 0.23 -1.81
C TYR A 91 11.96 1.28 -2.72
N TYR A 92 10.71 1.66 -2.45
CA TYR A 92 10.01 2.69 -3.22
C TYR A 92 9.26 3.67 -2.33
N ILE A 93 9.07 4.86 -2.87
CA ILE A 93 8.08 5.83 -2.39
C ILE A 93 6.98 5.86 -3.45
N ARG A 94 5.78 5.39 -3.08
CA ARG A 94 4.63 5.30 -3.97
C ARG A 94 3.64 6.39 -3.64
N LEU A 95 3.42 7.29 -4.58
CA LEU A 95 2.33 8.27 -4.53
C LEU A 95 1.04 7.64 -5.07
N ARG A 96 -0.10 7.97 -4.45
CA ARG A 96 -1.42 7.53 -4.91
C ARG A 96 -1.65 8.15 -6.29
N GLN A 97 -1.85 7.30 -7.28
CA GLN A 97 -2.27 7.75 -8.60
C GLN A 97 -3.79 7.80 -8.61
N MET A 98 -4.35 8.90 -9.11
CA MET A 98 -5.78 8.92 -9.41
C MET A 98 -6.10 7.87 -10.48
N ALA A 99 -7.30 7.30 -10.42
CA ALA A 99 -7.80 6.49 -11.51
C ALA A 99 -7.83 7.37 -12.78
N LEU A 100 -7.38 6.83 -13.91
CA LEU A 100 -7.45 7.54 -15.18
C LEU A 100 -8.94 7.81 -15.49
N GLU A 101 -9.27 9.07 -15.72
CA GLU A 101 -10.61 9.52 -16.11
C GLU A 101 -11.10 8.72 -17.34
N GLY A 102 -12.36 8.29 -17.34
CA GLY A 102 -12.92 7.43 -18.39
C GLY A 102 -12.60 5.93 -18.24
N THR A 103 -12.01 5.53 -17.12
CA THR A 103 -11.76 4.13 -16.79
C THR A 103 -12.54 3.70 -15.53
N GLU A 104 -13.70 4.29 -15.28
CA GLU A 104 -14.54 3.93 -14.16
C GLU A 104 -15.40 2.70 -14.50
N VAL A 105 -15.76 1.93 -13.48
CA VAL A 105 -16.61 0.74 -13.64
C VAL A 105 -17.98 1.14 -13.11
N GLU A 106 -18.98 1.22 -13.99
CA GLU A 106 -20.36 1.61 -13.63
C GLU A 106 -21.13 0.51 -12.86
N GLY A 107 -20.45 -0.45 -12.23
CA GLY A 107 -21.08 -1.63 -11.60
C GLY A 107 -20.33 -2.18 -10.38
N CYS A 108 -20.84 -3.28 -9.80
CA CYS A 108 -20.23 -3.90 -8.61
C CYS A 108 -18.84 -4.46 -8.91
N VAL A 109 -17.82 -3.84 -8.32
CA VAL A 109 -16.39 -4.15 -8.49
C VAL A 109 -16.05 -5.60 -8.06
N SER A 110 -16.81 -6.20 -7.15
CA SER A 110 -16.58 -7.57 -6.67
C SER A 110 -17.29 -8.65 -7.48
N CYS A 111 -18.17 -8.29 -8.43
CA CYS A 111 -18.99 -9.23 -9.20
C CYS A 111 -18.47 -9.47 -10.62
N MET A 112 -17.28 -8.97 -10.95
CA MET A 112 -16.65 -9.18 -12.26
C MET A 112 -15.69 -10.36 -12.19
N LEU A 113 -15.91 -11.33 -13.10
CA LEU A 113 -15.24 -12.64 -13.25
C LEU A 113 -13.71 -12.57 -13.29
#